data_AF-A0A2V6F782-F1
#
_entry.id   AF-A0A2V6F782-F1
#
_cell.length_a   1.000
_cell.length_b   1.000
_cell.length_c   1.000
_cell.angle_alpha   90.00
_cell.angle_beta   90.00
_cell.angle_gamma   90.00
#
_symmetry.space_group_name_H-M   'P 1'
#
loop_
_entity.id
_entity.type
_entity.pdbx_description
1 polymer ?
#
loop_
_entity_poly.entity_id
_entity_poly.type
_entity_poly.pdbx_seq_one_letter_code
_entity_poly.pdbx_strand_id
1 'polypeptide(L)'
;MTRLNRVLSAVLLPGAVASVVAQPLRVIDPKLYYLGTPGDPEWQEFAGKTPHGRRLDLKFAAQANTNESTLFIRQRDVKLDWGLELNGSKLGKLFLSEQDLNQALTVPAGALREGENTLSIIPPKERDDIEVGEIKLDSRPPKEALNESTLIISVSDEDRCKRRAVPVSHGRFPTLN
;
A
#
# COMPACT_ATOMS: atom_id res chain seq x y z
N MET A 1 34.88 -12.45 -71.11
CA MET A 1 34.93 -11.30 -70.19
C MET A 1 33.71 -11.36 -69.29
N THR A 2 33.96 -11.45 -67.99
CA THR A 2 33.15 -12.07 -66.93
C THR A 2 32.01 -11.17 -66.46
N ARG A 3 30.80 -11.73 -66.28
CA ARG A 3 29.64 -11.04 -65.68
C ARG A 3 29.83 -10.95 -64.16
N LEU A 4 29.69 -9.74 -63.62
CA LEU A 4 29.83 -9.44 -62.18
C LEU A 4 28.46 -9.55 -61.49
N ASN A 5 28.31 -10.55 -60.63
CA ASN A 5 27.07 -10.82 -59.89
C ASN A 5 27.06 -10.00 -58.58
N ARG A 6 26.14 -9.04 -58.44
CA ARG A 6 25.92 -8.29 -57.19
C ARG A 6 24.96 -9.08 -56.30
N VAL A 7 25.44 -9.58 -55.17
CA VAL A 7 24.61 -10.16 -54.11
C VAL A 7 24.24 -9.04 -53.14
N LEU A 8 22.96 -8.69 -53.04
CA LEU A 8 22.43 -7.86 -51.96
C LEU A 8 22.26 -8.74 -50.71
N SER A 9 23.03 -8.47 -49.67
CA SER A 9 22.81 -9.03 -48.34
C SER A 9 21.82 -8.15 -47.57
N ALA A 10 20.60 -8.66 -47.36
CA ALA A 10 19.65 -8.06 -46.44
C ALA A 10 20.03 -8.48 -45.00
N VAL A 11 20.50 -7.53 -44.20
CA VAL A 11 20.78 -7.73 -42.77
C VAL A 11 19.46 -7.61 -42.02
N LEU A 12 18.94 -8.75 -41.55
CA LEU A 12 17.80 -8.83 -40.66
C LEU A 12 18.29 -8.51 -39.24
N LEU A 13 18.02 -7.30 -38.74
CA LEU A 13 18.30 -6.93 -37.35
C LEU A 13 17.27 -7.61 -36.42
N PRO A 14 17.69 -8.47 -35.48
CA PRO A 14 16.78 -9.01 -34.48
C PRO A 14 16.35 -7.89 -33.53
N GLY A 15 15.04 -7.59 -33.53
CA GLY A 15 14.44 -6.69 -32.56
C GLY A 15 14.49 -7.31 -31.17
N ALA A 16 15.23 -6.69 -30.25
CA ALA A 16 15.24 -7.08 -28.85
C ALA A 16 13.86 -6.79 -28.24
N VAL A 17 13.09 -7.85 -27.99
CA VAL A 17 11.92 -7.77 -27.11
C VAL A 17 12.43 -7.61 -25.68
N ALA A 18 12.37 -6.38 -25.16
CA ALA A 18 12.63 -6.12 -23.75
C ALA A 18 11.47 -6.75 -22.94
N SER A 19 11.74 -7.89 -22.29
CA SER A 19 10.83 -8.41 -21.27
C SER A 19 10.78 -7.40 -20.12
N VAL A 20 9.62 -6.75 -19.91
CA VAL A 20 9.36 -5.98 -18.69
C VAL A 20 9.27 -6.99 -17.54
N VAL A 21 10.37 -7.16 -16.82
CA VAL A 21 10.37 -7.92 -15.58
C VAL A 21 9.55 -7.11 -14.58
N ALA A 22 8.43 -7.68 -14.11
CA ALA A 22 7.69 -7.11 -13.00
C ALA A 22 8.65 -6.94 -11.82
N GLN A 23 8.91 -5.69 -11.45
CA GLN A 23 9.76 -5.36 -10.32
C GLN A 23 8.98 -5.62 -9.01
N PRO A 24 9.59 -6.31 -8.04
CA PRO A 24 8.97 -6.58 -6.75
C PRO A 24 8.65 -5.29 -6.00
N LEU A 25 7.77 -5.40 -5.00
CA LEU A 25 7.43 -4.33 -4.07
C LEU A 25 8.68 -3.58 -3.60
N ARG A 26 8.71 -2.27 -3.87
CA ARG A 26 9.79 -1.36 -3.52
C ARG A 26 9.34 -0.38 -2.46
N VAL A 27 10.13 -0.21 -1.41
CA VAL A 27 9.92 0.87 -0.42
C VAL A 27 10.37 2.19 -1.03
N ILE A 28 9.47 3.17 -1.04
CA ILE A 28 9.73 4.53 -1.55
C ILE A 28 10.15 5.43 -0.39
N ASP A 29 9.42 5.38 0.72
CA ASP A 29 9.77 6.08 1.95
C ASP A 29 9.27 5.28 3.17
N PRO A 30 10.16 4.81 4.07
CA PRO A 30 9.76 4.05 5.24
C PRO A 30 9.20 4.91 6.38
N LYS A 31 9.18 6.24 6.26
CA LYS A 31 8.76 7.14 7.34
C LYS A 31 7.24 7.20 7.47
N LEU A 32 6.77 7.28 8.71
CA LEU A 32 5.40 7.65 9.05
C LEU A 32 5.39 9.12 9.49
N TYR A 33 4.54 9.93 8.87
CA TYR A 33 4.42 11.36 9.14
C TYR A 33 3.15 11.64 9.92
N TYR A 34 3.27 12.44 10.98
CA TYR A 34 2.13 13.10 11.59
C TYR A 34 1.86 14.40 10.81
N LEU A 35 0.71 14.47 10.13
CA LEU A 35 0.24 15.66 9.43
C LEU A 35 -0.89 16.30 10.25
N GLY A 36 -0.84 17.61 10.38
CA GLY A 36 -1.76 18.34 11.24
C GLY A 36 -1.49 19.84 11.25
N THR A 37 -2.28 20.57 12.04
CA THR A 37 -2.10 22.03 12.19
C THR A 37 -1.16 22.34 13.36
N PRO A 38 -0.02 23.04 13.14
CA PRO A 38 0.92 23.34 14.23
C PRO A 38 0.28 24.16 15.36
N GLY A 39 0.56 23.77 16.61
CA GLY A 39 0.16 24.51 17.81
C GLY A 39 -1.25 24.19 18.34
N ASP A 40 -2.01 23.31 17.67
CA ASP A 40 -3.36 22.92 18.07
C ASP A 40 -3.56 21.39 17.90
N PRO A 41 -2.81 20.56 18.65
CA PRO A 41 -2.91 19.11 18.52
C PRO A 41 -4.27 18.60 18.98
N GLU A 42 -4.95 17.77 18.18
CA GLU A 42 -6.26 17.21 18.56
C GLU A 42 -6.19 16.21 19.72
N TRP A 43 -5.02 15.62 19.99
CA TRP A 43 -4.84 14.62 21.05
C TRP A 43 -3.70 14.95 22.00
N GLN A 44 -3.88 14.57 23.27
CA GLN A 44 -2.88 14.73 24.33
C GLN A 44 -1.57 13.98 24.02
N GLU A 45 -1.63 12.88 23.26
CA GLU A 45 -0.45 12.12 22.84
C GLU A 45 0.40 12.82 21.75
N PHE A 46 -0.18 13.82 21.09
CA PHE A 46 0.51 14.75 20.22
C PHE A 46 0.94 16.03 20.96
N ALA A 47 0.62 16.19 22.26
CA ALA A 47 1.09 17.31 23.05
C ALA A 47 2.63 17.29 23.13
N GLY A 48 3.26 18.33 22.57
CA GLY A 48 4.73 18.43 22.45
C GLY A 48 5.31 17.81 21.17
N LYS A 49 4.50 17.13 20.35
CA LYS A 49 4.91 16.73 19.00
C LYS A 49 4.61 17.87 18.02
N THR A 50 5.58 18.19 17.16
CA THR A 50 5.37 19.13 16.07
C THR A 50 4.96 18.34 14.83
N PRO A 51 3.78 18.59 14.23
CA PRO A 51 3.41 17.95 12.99
C PRO A 51 4.44 18.28 11.92
N HIS A 52 4.68 17.34 10.99
CA HIS A 52 5.55 17.57 9.84
C HIS A 52 5.08 18.79 9.03
N GLY A 53 3.76 18.96 8.95
CA GLY A 53 3.08 20.08 8.33
C GLY A 53 1.63 19.70 8.04
N ARG A 54 0.91 20.57 7.32
CA ARG A 54 -0.45 20.29 6.86
C ARG A 54 -0.50 19.46 5.57
N ARG A 55 0.61 19.39 4.83
CA ARG A 55 0.73 18.72 3.53
C ARG A 55 2.03 17.92 3.52
N LEU A 56 2.05 16.82 2.79
CA LEU A 56 3.26 16.08 2.48
C LEU A 56 3.50 16.12 0.97
N ASP A 57 4.70 16.49 0.56
CA ASP A 57 5.19 16.36 -0.81
C ASP A 57 6.45 15.49 -0.81
N LEU A 58 6.28 14.22 -1.21
CA LEU A 58 7.34 13.23 -1.23
C LEU A 58 7.91 13.08 -2.63
N LYS A 59 9.19 13.43 -2.77
CA LYS A 59 9.95 13.24 -4.01
C LYS A 59 10.63 11.89 -4.04
N PHE A 60 10.53 11.18 -5.16
CA PHE A 60 11.17 9.87 -5.33
C PHE A 60 11.54 9.59 -6.78
N ALA A 61 12.59 8.80 -6.99
CA ALA A 61 12.97 8.32 -8.32
C ALA A 61 12.16 7.08 -8.70
N ALA A 62 11.62 7.02 -9.92
CA ALA A 62 10.95 5.86 -10.48
C ALA A 62 11.23 5.72 -11.99
N GLN A 63 10.86 4.56 -12.53
CA GLN A 63 10.82 4.34 -13.98
C GLN A 63 9.43 4.70 -14.49
N ALA A 64 9.34 5.14 -15.74
CA ALA A 64 8.04 5.34 -16.38
C ALA A 64 7.27 4.01 -16.47
N ASN A 65 5.98 4.02 -16.11
CA ASN A 65 5.16 2.81 -16.14
C ASN A 65 4.35 2.72 -17.44
N THR A 66 4.45 1.59 -18.15
CA THR A 66 3.63 1.31 -19.35
C THR A 66 2.31 0.63 -19.01
N ASN A 67 2.19 0.06 -17.81
CA ASN A 67 1.02 -0.64 -17.31
C ASN A 67 0.58 -0.03 -15.97
N GLU A 68 -0.60 -0.42 -15.50
CA GLU A 68 -1.03 -0.10 -14.13
C GLU A 68 -0.06 -0.69 -13.09
N SER A 69 0.15 0.06 -12.02
CA SER A 69 0.96 -0.35 -10.87
C SER A 69 0.18 -0.09 -9.57
N THR A 70 0.72 -0.52 -8.43
CA THR A 70 0.06 -0.41 -7.12
C THR A 70 0.89 0.44 -6.17
N LEU A 71 0.28 1.49 -5.64
CA LEU A 71 0.84 2.30 -4.56
C LEU A 71 0.22 1.86 -3.23
N PHE A 72 1.06 1.51 -2.27
CA PHE A 72 0.65 1.24 -0.90
C PHE A 72 0.98 2.43 -0.01
N ILE A 73 0.02 2.85 0.79
CA ILE A 73 0.13 3.95 1.76
C ILE A 73 -0.43 3.48 3.09
N ARG A 74 0.37 3.57 4.16
CA ARG A 74 -0.13 3.40 5.52
C ARG A 74 -0.82 4.69 5.96
N GLN A 75 -1.95 4.56 6.61
CA GLN A 75 -2.72 5.69 7.14
C GLN A 75 -3.42 5.31 8.45
N ARG A 76 -3.72 6.33 9.25
CA ARG A 76 -4.50 6.23 10.49
C ARG A 76 -5.20 7.57 10.79
N ASP A 77 -6.33 7.51 11.49
CA ASP A 77 -7.07 8.69 11.97
C ASP A 77 -7.60 9.62 10.86
N VAL A 78 -7.83 9.09 9.65
CA VAL A 78 -8.34 9.87 8.50
C VAL A 78 -9.85 10.07 8.64
N LYS A 79 -10.26 11.26 9.09
CA LYS A 79 -11.69 11.59 9.33
C LYS A 79 -12.30 12.42 8.20
N LEU A 80 -11.48 13.08 7.40
CA LEU A 80 -11.91 13.93 6.29
C LEU A 80 -11.28 13.54 4.94
N ASP A 81 -11.73 14.21 3.88
CA ASP A 81 -11.29 13.97 2.51
C ASP A 81 -9.87 14.49 2.23
N TRP A 82 -8.86 13.66 2.50
CA TRP A 82 -7.48 13.93 2.10
C TRP A 82 -7.23 13.53 0.65
N GLY A 83 -6.77 14.48 -0.18
CA GLY A 83 -6.48 14.24 -1.58
C GLY A 83 -5.12 13.56 -1.81
N LEU A 84 -5.03 12.74 -2.85
CA LEU A 84 -3.77 12.17 -3.32
C LEU A 84 -3.49 12.63 -4.75
N GLU A 85 -2.29 13.15 -4.98
CA GLU A 85 -1.81 13.55 -6.30
C GLU A 85 -0.47 12.90 -6.62
N LEU A 86 -0.28 12.53 -7.87
CA LEU A 86 1.01 12.07 -8.40
C LEU A 86 1.40 13.01 -9.54
N ASN A 87 2.56 13.67 -9.40
CA ASN A 87 3.08 14.62 -10.36
C ASN A 87 2.11 15.78 -10.68
N GLY A 88 1.29 16.18 -9.70
CA GLY A 88 0.25 17.22 -9.83
C GLY A 88 -1.07 16.73 -10.44
N SER A 89 -1.16 15.45 -10.82
CA SER A 89 -2.40 14.84 -11.31
C SER A 89 -3.11 14.10 -10.18
N LYS A 90 -4.44 14.26 -10.10
CA LYS A 90 -5.26 13.58 -9.09
C LYS A 90 -5.17 12.06 -9.25
N LEU A 91 -4.71 11.39 -8.20
CA LEU A 91 -4.65 9.93 -8.09
C LEU A 91 -5.89 9.38 -7.35
N GLY A 92 -6.37 10.10 -6.34
CA GLY A 92 -7.50 9.64 -5.53
C GLY A 92 -7.62 10.40 -4.21
N LYS A 93 -8.03 9.68 -3.18
CA LYS A 93 -8.11 10.14 -1.79
C LYS A 93 -7.64 9.03 -0.84
N LEU A 94 -7.23 9.41 0.36
CA LEU A 94 -7.08 8.46 1.45
C LEU A 94 -8.44 7.84 1.81
N PHE A 95 -8.41 6.62 2.33
CA PHE A 95 -9.62 5.91 2.76
C PHE A 95 -10.14 6.54 4.05
N LEU A 96 -11.44 6.84 4.11
CA LEU A 96 -12.05 7.45 5.29
C LEU A 96 -12.14 6.42 6.42
N SER A 97 -11.17 6.43 7.32
CA SER A 97 -11.11 5.51 8.45
C SER A 97 -10.14 6.00 9.52
N GLU A 98 -10.55 5.82 10.77
CA GLU A 98 -9.70 6.07 11.93
C GLU A 98 -8.74 4.91 12.24
N GLN A 99 -8.98 3.73 11.65
CA GLN A 99 -8.14 2.55 11.87
C GLN A 99 -6.77 2.68 11.21
N ASP A 100 -5.76 2.04 11.83
CA ASP A 100 -4.44 1.86 11.24
C ASP A 100 -4.49 0.80 10.15
N LEU A 101 -4.31 1.22 8.89
CA LEU A 101 -4.41 0.35 7.72
C LEU A 101 -3.42 0.71 6.63
N ASN A 102 -3.17 -0.26 5.74
CA ASN A 102 -2.45 -0.04 4.49
C ASN A 102 -3.45 -0.02 3.33
N GLN A 103 -3.62 1.14 2.71
CA GLN A 103 -4.43 1.30 1.52
C GLN A 103 -3.62 0.96 0.27
N ALA A 104 -4.22 0.21 -0.66
CA ALA A 104 -3.71 0.01 -2.01
C ALA A 104 -4.44 0.92 -3.00
N LEU A 105 -3.69 1.66 -3.81
CA LEU A 105 -4.20 2.53 -4.87
C LEU A 105 -3.66 2.10 -6.23
N THR A 106 -4.52 2.11 -7.24
CA THR A 106 -4.09 1.95 -8.63
C THR A 106 -3.34 3.20 -9.08
N VAL A 107 -2.12 3.02 -9.57
CA VAL A 107 -1.37 4.03 -10.32
C VAL A 107 -1.58 3.76 -11.81
N PRO A 108 -2.30 4.63 -12.54
CA PRO A 108 -2.60 4.42 -13.96
C PRO A 108 -1.34 4.31 -14.82
N ALA A 109 -1.44 3.60 -15.94
CA ALA A 109 -0.39 3.57 -16.96
C ALA A 109 0.01 5.00 -17.38
N GLY A 110 1.31 5.27 -17.47
CA GLY A 110 1.86 6.59 -17.84
C GLY A 110 1.81 7.66 -16.74
N ALA A 111 1.34 7.34 -15.54
CA ALA A 111 1.30 8.30 -14.43
C ALA A 111 2.68 8.54 -13.80
N LEU A 112 3.54 7.52 -13.77
CA LEU A 112 4.94 7.62 -13.36
C LEU A 112 5.81 8.09 -14.52
N ARG A 113 6.76 8.96 -14.20
CA ARG A 113 7.76 9.49 -15.12
C ARG A 113 9.10 8.82 -14.86
N GLU A 114 9.94 8.77 -15.89
CA GLU A 114 11.34 8.40 -15.71
C GLU A 114 12.06 9.47 -14.86
N GLY A 115 12.74 9.06 -13.80
CA GLY A 115 13.44 9.96 -12.89
C GLY A 115 12.56 10.44 -11.74
N GLU A 116 12.63 11.74 -11.41
CA GLU A 116 11.95 12.31 -10.24
C GLU A 116 10.44 12.40 -10.44
N ASN A 117 9.72 11.88 -9.46
CA ASN A 117 8.27 11.97 -9.31
C ASN A 117 7.94 12.61 -7.96
N THR A 118 6.77 13.21 -7.84
CA THR A 118 6.26 13.78 -6.57
C THR A 118 4.91 13.18 -6.23
N LEU A 119 4.82 12.49 -5.09
CA LEU A 119 3.57 12.08 -4.47
C LEU A 119 3.17 13.16 -3.46
N SER A 120 1.95 13.67 -3.57
CA SER A 120 1.44 14.72 -2.69
C SER A 120 0.19 14.26 -1.95
N ILE A 121 0.16 14.51 -0.65
CA ILE A 121 -0.97 14.25 0.24
C ILE A 121 -1.57 15.58 0.68
N ILE A 122 -2.77 15.86 0.19
CA ILE A 122 -3.39 17.18 0.22
C ILE A 122 -4.40 17.26 1.37
N PRO A 123 -4.27 18.25 2.27
CA PRO A 123 -5.19 18.37 3.39
C PRO A 123 -6.59 18.80 2.94
N PRO A 124 -7.62 18.45 3.72
CA PRO A 124 -8.94 19.07 3.64
C PRO A 124 -8.88 20.56 4.03
N LYS A 125 -9.98 21.27 3.82
CA LYS A 125 -10.09 22.69 4.21
C LYS A 125 -10.17 22.81 5.74
N GLU A 126 -11.01 21.97 6.32
CA GLU A 126 -11.22 21.84 7.76
C GLU A 126 -10.00 21.20 8.44
N ARG A 127 -9.95 21.28 9.77
CA ARG A 127 -8.88 20.70 10.55
C ARG A 127 -9.08 19.17 10.65
N ASP A 128 -8.02 18.44 10.36
CA ASP A 128 -7.93 16.99 10.55
C ASP A 128 -6.45 16.66 10.77
N ASP A 129 -6.18 15.79 11.73
CA ASP A 129 -4.84 15.41 12.18
C ASP A 129 -4.68 13.90 11.92
N ILE A 130 -3.70 13.52 11.09
CA ILE A 130 -3.56 12.13 10.61
C ILE A 130 -2.12 11.63 10.75
N GLU A 131 -1.95 10.31 10.79
CA GLU A 131 -0.67 9.66 10.52
C GLU A 131 -0.70 9.04 9.13
N VAL A 132 0.31 9.31 8.30
CA VAL A 132 0.38 8.80 6.92
C VAL A 132 1.82 8.62 6.45
N GLY A 133 2.09 7.56 5.70
CA GLY A 133 3.44 7.28 5.21
C GLY A 133 3.68 5.80 4.89
N GLU A 134 4.90 5.34 5.15
CA GLU A 134 5.38 3.98 4.84
C GLU A 134 5.06 3.57 3.39
N ILE A 135 5.39 4.48 2.48
CA ILE A 135 4.97 4.43 1.08
C ILE A 135 5.76 3.35 0.33
N LYS A 136 5.04 2.47 -0.37
CA LYS A 136 5.63 1.42 -1.20
C LYS A 136 4.99 1.40 -2.58
N LEU A 137 5.76 1.01 -3.59
CA LEU A 137 5.32 0.90 -4.98
C LEU A 137 5.58 -0.53 -5.46
N ASP A 138 4.54 -1.19 -5.96
CA ASP A 138 4.64 -2.46 -6.66
C ASP A 138 4.33 -2.21 -8.15
N SER A 139 5.18 -2.72 -9.04
CA SER A 139 4.99 -2.52 -10.48
C SER A 139 3.80 -3.29 -11.05
N ARG A 140 3.22 -4.21 -10.28
CA ARG A 140 2.06 -5.03 -10.65
C ARG A 140 0.74 -4.30 -10.37
N PRO A 141 -0.34 -4.62 -11.09
CA PRO A 141 -1.67 -4.08 -10.81
C PRO A 141 -2.21 -4.59 -9.47
N PRO A 142 -3.20 -3.89 -8.86
CA PRO A 142 -3.65 -4.19 -7.49
C PRO A 142 -4.12 -5.63 -7.28
N LYS A 143 -4.77 -6.22 -8.28
CA LYS A 143 -5.23 -7.61 -8.22
C LYS A 143 -4.07 -8.58 -7.97
N GLU A 144 -2.91 -8.34 -8.56
CA GLU A 144 -1.73 -9.19 -8.40
C GLU A 144 -0.96 -8.85 -7.13
N ALA A 145 -0.77 -7.56 -6.84
CA ALA A 145 -0.04 -7.11 -5.66
C ALA A 145 -0.73 -7.50 -4.34
N LEU A 146 -2.07 -7.50 -4.29
CA LEU A 146 -2.83 -7.91 -3.10
C LEU A 146 -2.91 -9.42 -2.91
N ASN A 147 -2.81 -10.22 -3.98
CA ASN A 147 -2.83 -11.69 -3.85
C ASN A 147 -1.63 -12.22 -3.04
N GLU A 148 -0.49 -11.53 -3.07
CA GLU A 148 0.67 -11.87 -2.22
C GLU A 148 0.56 -11.33 -0.78
N SER A 149 -0.45 -10.50 -0.48
CA SER A 149 -0.74 -10.04 0.90
C SER A 149 -1.61 -11.03 1.68
N THR A 150 -1.79 -12.26 1.17
CA THR A 150 -2.53 -13.32 1.87
C THR A 150 -1.78 -13.69 3.15
N LEU A 151 -2.27 -13.20 4.29
CA LEU A 151 -1.86 -13.65 5.61
C LEU A 151 -2.23 -15.13 5.76
N ILE A 152 -1.25 -16.03 5.72
CA ILE A 152 -1.45 -17.43 6.10
C ILE A 152 -1.57 -17.48 7.62
N ILE A 153 -2.80 -17.47 8.12
CA ILE A 153 -3.09 -17.74 9.53
C ILE A 153 -3.19 -19.26 9.70
N SER A 154 -2.15 -19.87 10.25
CA SER A 154 -2.23 -21.25 10.75
C SER A 154 -2.73 -21.22 12.19
N VAL A 155 -3.96 -21.68 12.44
CA VAL A 155 -4.45 -21.95 13.79
C VAL A 155 -3.95 -23.34 14.19
N SER A 156 -2.95 -23.40 15.06
CA SER A 156 -2.62 -24.62 15.78
C SER A 156 -3.44 -24.64 17.06
N ASP A 157 -4.38 -25.59 17.16
CA ASP A 157 -5.07 -25.88 18.40
C ASP A 157 -4.09 -26.60 19.34
N GLU A 158 -3.66 -25.91 20.40
CA GLU A 158 -2.97 -26.51 21.54
C GLU A 158 -3.98 -26.82 22.65
N ASP A 159 -4.89 -27.76 22.39
CA ASP A 159 -5.61 -28.44 23.46
C ASP A 159 -4.62 -29.29 24.29
N ARG A 160 -4.03 -28.66 25.32
CA ARG A 160 -3.47 -29.39 26.45
C ARG A 160 -3.78 -28.76 27.82
N CYS A 161 -4.74 -29.45 28.47
CA CYS A 161 -4.73 -29.90 29.88
C CYS A 161 -5.39 -28.91 30.89
N LYS A 162 -6.36 -29.29 31.75
CA LYS A 162 -6.39 -30.44 32.68
C LYS A 162 -7.81 -30.77 33.18
N ARG A 163 -8.01 -32.08 33.43
CA ARG A 163 -9.17 -32.67 34.11
C ARG A 163 -9.37 -32.08 35.51
N ARG A 164 -10.63 -31.88 35.91
CA ARG A 164 -11.09 -32.11 37.29
C ARG A 164 -12.27 -33.06 37.25
N ALA A 165 -12.06 -34.27 37.79
CA ALA A 165 -13.15 -35.15 38.16
C ALA A 165 -13.85 -34.55 39.38
N VAL A 166 -15.19 -34.45 39.32
CA VAL A 166 -16.02 -34.21 40.51
C VAL A 166 -16.77 -35.52 40.78
N PRO A 167 -16.50 -36.22 41.89
CA PRO A 167 -17.25 -37.42 42.25
C PRO A 167 -18.53 -37.09 43.06
N VAL A 168 -19.61 -37.76 42.65
CA VAL A 168 -20.67 -38.44 43.43
C VAL A 168 -21.66 -37.61 44.27
N SER A 169 -22.97 -37.80 44.01
CA SER A 169 -23.90 -38.45 44.97
C SER A 169 -25.26 -38.80 44.37
N HIS A 170 -25.69 -40.03 44.65
CA HIS A 170 -26.99 -40.61 44.35
C HIS A 170 -28.14 -39.80 44.98
N GLY A 171 -29.22 -39.58 44.22
CA GLY A 171 -30.43 -38.92 44.69
C GLY A 171 -31.68 -39.35 43.92
N ARG A 172 -32.14 -40.58 44.23
CA ARG A 172 -33.51 -41.13 44.17
C ARG A 172 -34.61 -40.36 43.41
N PHE A 173 -35.22 -41.04 42.44
CA PHE A 173 -36.52 -40.73 41.82
C PHE A 173 -37.65 -40.53 42.85
N PRO A 174 -38.69 -39.76 42.49
CA PRO A 174 -40.03 -40.35 42.46
C PRO A 174 -40.83 -40.01 41.18
N THR A 175 -41.62 -40.98 40.76
CA THR A 175 -42.76 -40.88 39.84
C THR A 175 -44.05 -40.49 40.58
N LEU A 176 -45.07 -40.13 39.77
CA LEU A 176 -46.48 -39.75 40.02
C LEU A 176 -46.72 -38.23 40.03
N ASN A 177 -47.73 -37.69 39.31
CA ASN A 177 -48.97 -38.29 38.77
C ASN A 177 -49.27 -37.74 37.38
#